data_AF-A0A6P1ZAC3-F1
#
_entry.id   AF-A0A6P1ZAC3-F1
#
_cell.length_a   1.000
_cell.length_b   1.000
_cell.length_c   1.000
_cell.angle_alpha   90.00
_cell.angle_beta   90.00
_cell.angle_gamma   90.00
#
_symmetry.space_group_name_H-M   'P 1'
#
loop_
_entity.id
_entity.type
_entity.pdbx_description
1 polymer ?
#
loop_
_entity_poly.entity_id
_entity_poly.type
_entity_poly.pdbx_seq_one_letter_code
_entity_poly.pdbx_strand_id
1 'polypeptide(L)' 'MLLEIENLKVRYGTIEALHGISFSVDKGEIVALLGANG' A
#
# COMPACT_ATOMS: atom_id res chain seq x y z
N MET A 1 4.12 -15.84 -4.77
CA MET A 1 3.33 -14.84 -4.03
C MET A 1 3.42 -15.05 -2.52
N LEU A 2 4.02 -14.11 -1.81
CA LEU A 2 4.14 -14.08 -0.35
C LEU A 2 3.11 -13.11 0.27
N LEU A 3 2.90 -11.96 -0.38
CA LEU A 3 1.96 -10.92 0.02
C LEU A 3 1.20 -10.43 -1.22
N GLU A 4 -0.09 -10.16 -1.05
CA GLU A 4 -0.94 -9.53 -2.04
C GLU A 4 -1.82 -8.50 -1.33
N ILE A 5 -1.89 -7.30 -1.89
CA ILE A 5 -2.75 -6.21 -1.47
C ILE A 5 -3.60 -5.80 -2.67
N GLU A 6 -4.91 -5.76 -2.45
CA GLU A 6 -5.88 -5.33 -3.46
C GLU A 6 -6.71 -4.15 -2.93
N ASN A 7 -6.68 -3.04 -3.67
CA ASN A 7 -7.53 -1.87 -3.48
C ASN A 7 -7.59 -1.36 -2.03
N LEU A 8 -6.45 -1.32 -1.34
CA LEU A 8 -6.34 -0.86 0.03
C LEU A 8 -6.72 0.62 0.15
N LYS A 9 -7.75 0.88 0.94
CA LYS A 9 -8.23 2.23 1.28
C LYS A 9 -8.19 2.43 2.78
N VAL A 10 -7.70 3.59 3.22
CA VAL A 10 -7.62 3.94 4.64
C VAL A 10 -8.11 5.36 4.82
N ARG A 11 -8.96 5.58 5.84
CA ARG A 11 -9.47 6.90 6.21
C ARG A 11 -9.20 7.20 7.68
N TYR A 12 -8.85 8.45 7.95
CA TYR A 12 -8.80 9.04 9.30
C TYR A 12 -9.82 10.16 9.37
N GLY A 13 -10.98 9.87 9.97
CA GLY A 13 -12.11 10.79 9.99
C GLY A 13 -12.57 11.13 8.57
N THR A 14 -12.56 12.42 8.23
CA THR A 14 -12.95 12.90 6.90
C THR A 14 -11.88 12.71 5.83
N ILE A 15 -10.61 12.55 6.23
CA ILE A 15 -9.46 12.44 5.32
C ILE A 15 -9.30 10.99 4.86
N GLU A 16 -9.14 10.79 3.56
CA GLU A 16 -8.71 9.52 2.98
C GLU A 16 -7.20 9.55 2.80
N ALA A 17 -6.49 8.70 3.53
CA ALA A 17 -5.03 8.64 3.56
C ALA A 17 -4.46 7.72 2.47
N LEU A 18 -5.16 6.61 2.18
CA LEU A 18 -4.82 5.72 1.06
C LEU A 18 -6.04 5.59 0.15
N HIS A 19 -5.87 5.85 -1.15
CA HIS A 19 -6.95 6.01 -2.13
C HIS A 19 -7.26 4.75 -2.97
N GLY A 20 -6.85 3.57 -2.51
CA GLY A 20 -6.98 2.33 -3.27
C GLY A 20 -5.64 1.94 -3.89
N ILE A 21 -4.82 1.25 -3.11
CA ILE A 21 -3.49 0.78 -3.52
C ILE A 21 -3.55 -0.74 -3.72
N SER A 22 -3.02 -1.21 -4.85
CA SER A 22 -2.85 -2.64 -5.12
C SER A 22 -1.40 -2.95 -5.48
N PHE A 23 -0.82 -3.97 -4.85
CA PHE A 23 0.49 -4.52 -5.20
C PHE A 23 0.68 -5.92 -4.63
N SER A 24 1.64 -6.66 -5.17
CA SER A 24 2.06 -7.97 -4.68
C SER A 24 3.54 -7.95 -4.33
N VAL A 25 3.96 -8.83 -3.43
CA VAL A 25 5.37 -9.09 -3.13
C VAL A 25 5.62 -10.59 -3.22
N ASP A 26 6.63 -10.95 -4.01
CA ASP A 26 7.05 -12.33 -4.17
C ASP A 26 8.08 -12.76 -3.12
N LYS A 27 8.24 -14.08 -2.98
CA LYS A 27 9.16 -14.63 -1.99
C LYS A 27 10.60 -14.31 -2.39
N GLY A 28 11.31 -13.58 -1.52
CA GLY A 28 12.69 -13.15 -1.75
C GLY A 28 12.82 -11.82 -2.48
N GLU A 29 11.71 -11.16 -2.83
CA GLU A 29 11.70 -9.82 -3.41
C GLU A 29 11.94 -8.76 -2.32
N ILE A 30 12.72 -7.73 -2.66
CA ILE A 30 12.96 -6.56 -1.79
C ILE A 30 12.19 -5.38 -2.39
N VAL A 31 11.28 -4.82 -1.61
CA VAL A 31 10.45 -3.68 -2.00
C VAL A 31 10.69 -2.51 -1.05
N ALA A 32 10.81 -1.30 -1.59
CA ALA A 32 10.88 -0.06 -0.82
C ALA A 32 9.69 0.84 -1.17
N LEU A 33 9.07 1.42 -0.15
CA LEU A 33 8.03 2.43 -0.32
C LEU A 33 8.66 3.82 -0.12
N LEU A 34 8.47 4.69 -1.11
CA LEU A 34 8.99 6.05 -1.13
C LEU A 34 7.85 7.03 -1.34
N GLY A 35 7.95 8.22 -0.76
CA GLY A 35 6.95 9.26 -0.89
C GLY A 35 7.34 10.52 -0.13
N ALA A 36 6.68 11.63 -0.45
CA ALA A 36 6.73 12.82 0.39
C ALA A 36 6.10 12.51 1.75
N ASN A 37 6.52 13.23 2.78
CA ASN A 37 5.90 13.12 4.10
C ASN A 37 4.47 13.69 4.02
N GLY A 38 3.49 12.90 4.45
CA GLY A 38 2.07 13.17 4.36
C GLY A 38 1.35 12.66 5.60
#